data_AF-A0A7C7DVX7-F1
#
_entry.id   AF-A0A7C7DVX7-F1
#
_cell.length_a   1.000
_cell.length_b   1.000
_cell.length_c   1.000
_cell.angle_alpha   90.00
_cell.angle_beta   90.00
_cell.angle_gamma   90.00
#
_symmetry.space_group_name_H-M   'P 1'
#
loop_
_entity.id
_entity.type
_entity.pdbx_description
1 polymer ?
#
loop_
_entity_poly.entity_id
_entity_poly.type
_entity_poly.pdbx_seq_one_letter_code
_entity_poly.pdbx_strand_id
1 'polypeptide(L)'
;MDITRIVGACLIASILIVLVRAQRPEIAVALSIIVGVSVFMYMMSHIAYLVSTVAQLALRARMGNIYLASVLKAVGIAYVAGFAAEVSRDAGEQAIASKIEFAGKVAIMVVALPVMVAILETVMRFLD
;
A
#
# COMPACT_ATOMS: atom_id res chain seq x y z
N MET A 1 -5.14 -18.44 -5.64
CA MET A 1 -5.25 -17.54 -4.46
C MET A 1 -6.57 -17.84 -3.80
N ASP A 2 -6.55 -18.52 -2.65
CA ASP A 2 -7.79 -18.82 -1.93
C ASP A 2 -8.13 -17.64 -1.03
N ILE A 3 -8.63 -16.56 -1.63
CA ILE A 3 -9.07 -15.35 -0.91
C ILE A 3 -10.06 -15.70 0.22
N THR A 4 -10.84 -16.77 0.01
CA THR A 4 -11.77 -17.36 0.98
C THR A 4 -11.06 -17.80 2.27
N ARG A 5 -9.84 -18.34 2.21
CA ARG A 5 -9.08 -18.75 3.40
C ARG A 5 -8.62 -17.54 4.21
N ILE A 6 -8.14 -16.49 3.53
CA ILE A 6 -7.70 -15.25 4.19
C ILE A 6 -8.88 -14.60 4.89
N VAL A 7 -9.99 -14.41 4.17
CA VAL A 7 -11.21 -13.82 4.74
C VAL A 7 -11.73 -14.64 5.91
N GLY A 8 -11.77 -15.97 5.78
CA GLY A 8 -12.17 -16.86 6.87
C GLY A 8 -11.28 -16.70 8.11
N ALA A 9 -9.96 -16.66 7.94
CA ALA A 9 -9.02 -16.44 9.04
C ALA A 9 -9.22 -15.07 9.70
N CYS A 10 -9.43 -14.00 8.93
CA CYS A 10 -9.68 -12.65 9.46
C CYS A 10 -11.00 -12.55 10.24
N LEU A 11 -12.05 -13.26 9.79
CA LEU A 11 -13.34 -13.31 10.50
C LEU A 11 -13.21 -14.03 11.83
N ILE A 12 -12.55 -15.20 11.85
CA ILE A 12 -12.29 -15.95 13.08
C ILE A 12 -11.44 -15.11 14.05
N ALA A 13 -10.36 -14.49 13.54
CA ALA A 13 -9.51 -13.61 14.33
C ALA A 13 -10.29 -12.43 14.91
N SER A 14 -11.17 -11.79 14.12
CA SER A 14 -12.02 -10.69 14.60
C SER A 14 -12.92 -11.11 15.76
N ILE A 15 -13.55 -12.29 15.69
CA ILE A 15 -14.38 -12.82 16.79
C ILE A 15 -13.54 -13.02 18.05
N LEU A 16 -12.35 -13.62 17.93
CA LEU A 16 -11.45 -13.83 19.06
C LEU A 16 -10.96 -12.51 19.67
N ILE A 17 -10.60 -11.53 18.82
CA ILE A 17 -10.17 -10.20 19.26
C ILE A 17 -11.27 -9.51 20.07
N VAL A 18 -12.53 -9.59 19.62
CA VAL A 18 -13.68 -9.02 20.36
C VAL A 18 -13.83 -9.66 21.75
N LEU A 19 -13.70 -10.98 21.85
CA LEU A 19 -13.78 -11.70 23.13
C LEU A 19 -12.63 -11.32 24.07
N VAL A 20 -11.40 -11.23 23.55
CA VAL A 20 -10.22 -10.83 24.35
C VAL A 20 -10.32 -9.36 24.78
N ARG A 21 -10.85 -8.49 23.92
CA ARG A 21 -10.98 -7.05 24.20
C ARG A 21 -11.81 -6.77 25.45
N ALA A 22 -12.81 -7.60 25.73
CA ALA A 22 -13.65 -7.48 26.93
C ALA A 22 -12.88 -7.73 28.24
N GLN A 23 -11.78 -8.49 28.21
CA GLN A 23 -11.00 -8.85 29.40
C GLN A 23 -9.66 -8.11 29.47
N ARG A 24 -8.97 -7.99 28.33
CA ARG A 24 -7.62 -7.44 28.20
C ARG A 24 -7.52 -6.64 26.89
N PRO A 25 -7.92 -5.35 26.89
CA PRO A 25 -7.96 -4.53 25.67
C PRO A 25 -6.58 -4.36 25.02
N GLU A 26 -5.51 -4.29 25.81
CA GLU A 26 -4.12 -4.19 25.32
C GLU A 26 -3.72 -5.41 24.46
N ILE A 27 -4.10 -6.62 24.87
CA ILE A 27 -3.81 -7.85 24.14
C ILE A 27 -4.63 -7.90 22.85
N ALA A 28 -5.88 -7.42 22.89
CA ALA A 28 -6.72 -7.36 21.70
C ALA A 28 -6.16 -6.43 20.62
N VAL A 29 -5.56 -5.30 21.02
CA VAL A 29 -4.85 -4.40 20.10
C VAL A 29 -3.64 -5.11 19.49
N ALA A 30 -2.79 -5.73 20.30
CA ALA A 30 -1.62 -6.46 19.81
C ALA A 30 -2.02 -7.58 18.83
N LEU A 31 -3.09 -8.31 19.11
CA LEU A 31 -3.63 -9.33 18.21
C LEU A 31 -4.14 -8.75 16.88
N SER A 32 -4.84 -7.61 16.91
CA SER A 32 -5.29 -6.92 15.68
C SER A 32 -4.12 -6.58 14.77
N ILE A 33 -3.07 -6.00 15.35
CA ILE A 33 -1.85 -5.63 14.63
C ILE A 33 -1.16 -6.87 14.05
N ILE A 34 -1.00 -7.94 14.83
CA ILE A 34 -0.38 -9.19 14.37
C ILE A 34 -1.16 -9.78 13.19
N VAL A 35 -2.49 -9.82 13.27
CA VAL A 35 -3.35 -10.34 12.20
C VAL A 35 -3.21 -9.46 10.96
N GLY A 36 -3.30 -8.14 11.10
CA GLY A 36 -3.14 -7.19 9.99
C GLY A 36 -1.79 -7.33 9.29
N VAL A 37 -0.69 -7.40 10.05
CA VAL A 37 0.67 -7.60 9.53
C VAL A 37 0.81 -8.94 8.82
N SER A 38 0.24 -10.01 9.38
CA SER A 38 0.29 -11.35 8.77
C SER A 38 -0.43 -11.37 7.42
N VAL A 39 -1.60 -10.73 7.33
CA VAL A 39 -2.36 -10.60 6.07
C VAL A 39 -1.57 -9.78 5.05
N PHE A 40 -1.00 -8.65 5.46
CA PHE A 40 -0.21 -7.80 4.58
C PHE A 40 1.02 -8.51 4.02
N MET A 41 1.76 -9.23 4.87
CA MET A 41 2.93 -10.02 4.43
C MET A 41 2.54 -11.12 3.45
N TYR A 42 1.41 -11.80 3.69
CA TYR A 42 0.90 -12.81 2.77
C TYR A 42 0.56 -12.22 1.38
N MET A 43 -0.04 -11.02 1.35
CA MET A 43 -0.40 -10.31 0.11
C MET A 43 0.80 -9.68 -0.64
N MET A 44 1.89 -9.36 0.06
CA MET A 44 3.07 -8.73 -0.54
C MET A 44 3.64 -9.54 -1.72
N SER A 45 3.65 -10.88 -1.61
CA SER A 45 4.10 -11.77 -2.68
C SER A 45 3.30 -11.61 -3.99
N HIS A 46 2.00 -11.35 -3.87
CA HIS A 46 1.09 -11.22 -5.02
C HIS A 46 1.26 -9.84 -5.67
N ILE A 47 1.44 -8.79 -4.86
CA ILE A 47 1.77 -7.45 -5.34
C ILE A 47 3.10 -7.50 -6.10
N ALA A 48 4.13 -8.15 -5.55
CA ALA A 48 5.42 -8.31 -6.22
C ALA A 48 5.28 -9.02 -7.57
N TYR A 49 4.47 -10.08 -7.66
CA TYR A 49 4.19 -10.77 -8.92
C TYR A 49 3.52 -9.84 -9.95
N LEU A 50 2.49 -9.09 -9.54
CA LEU A 50 1.81 -8.12 -10.42
C LEU A 50 2.78 -7.05 -10.94
N VAL A 51 3.57 -6.46 -10.03
CA VAL A 51 4.58 -5.46 -10.36
C VAL A 51 5.60 -6.01 -11.35
N SER A 52 6.09 -7.24 -11.13
CA SER A 52 7.06 -7.88 -12.04
C SER A 52 6.47 -8.17 -13.43
N THR A 53 5.19 -8.55 -13.49
CA THR A 53 4.49 -8.82 -14.75
C THR A 53 4.31 -7.55 -15.57
N VAL A 54 3.89 -6.47 -14.91
CA VAL A 54 3.76 -5.14 -15.52
C VAL A 54 5.12 -4.62 -15.98
N ALA A 55 6.18 -4.81 -15.18
CA ALA A 55 7.56 -4.48 -15.57
C ALA A 55 8.01 -5.20 -16.85
N GLN A 56 7.74 -6.50 -16.95
CA GLN A 56 8.07 -7.28 -18.15
C GLN A 56 7.30 -6.82 -19.40
N LEU A 57 6.02 -6.47 -19.25
CA LEU A 57 5.21 -5.97 -20.37
C LEU A 57 5.71 -4.61 -20.88
N ALA A 58 6.05 -3.70 -19.97
CA ALA A 58 6.56 -2.39 -20.32
C ALA A 58 7.93 -2.45 -21.02
N LEU A 59 8.81 -3.38 -20.59
CA LEU A 59 10.08 -3.64 -21.27
C LEU A 59 9.85 -4.09 -22.72
N ARG A 60 8.86 -4.95 -22.96
CA ARG A 60 8.48 -5.38 -24.32
C ARG A 60 7.87 -4.26 -25.16
N ALA A 61 7.14 -3.35 -24.54
CA ALA A 61 6.51 -2.20 -25.19
C ALA A 61 7.47 -1.04 -25.50
N ARG A 62 8.79 -1.18 -25.21
CA ARG A 62 9.78 -0.10 -25.30
C ARG A 62 9.37 1.18 -24.54
N MET A 63 8.56 1.05 -23.49
CA MET A 63 8.22 2.20 -22.65
C MET A 63 9.49 2.70 -21.96
N GLY A 64 9.65 4.02 -21.87
CA GLY A 64 10.74 4.63 -21.11
C GLY A 64 10.70 4.14 -19.67
N ASN A 65 11.81 3.54 -19.20
CA ASN A 65 11.93 2.91 -17.88
C ASN A 65 11.53 3.86 -16.72
N ILE A 66 11.70 5.17 -16.93
CA ILE A 66 11.37 6.24 -15.98
C ILE A 66 9.86 6.29 -15.67
N TYR A 67 8.99 6.19 -16.68
CA TYR A 67 7.53 6.34 -16.48
C TYR A 67 6.95 5.18 -15.68
N LEU A 68 7.32 3.96 -16.06
CA LEU A 68 6.85 2.77 -15.35
C LEU A 68 7.41 2.70 -13.94
N ALA A 69 8.69 3.02 -13.76
CA ALA A 69 9.31 3.05 -12.44
C ALA A 69 8.63 4.08 -11.50
N SER A 70 8.24 5.25 -12.01
CA SER A 70 7.48 6.24 -11.23
C SER A 70 6.10 5.72 -10.82
N VAL A 71 5.34 5.11 -11.73
CA VAL A 71 4.02 4.54 -11.41
C VAL A 71 4.15 3.43 -10.36
N LEU A 72 5.07 2.48 -10.57
CA LEU A 72 5.28 1.36 -9.64
C LEU A 72 5.75 1.84 -8.26
N LYS A 73 6.64 2.85 -8.19
CA LYS A 73 7.05 3.47 -6.93
C LYS A 73 5.88 4.15 -6.22
N ALA A 74 5.05 4.90 -6.94
CA ALA A 74 3.88 5.56 -6.36
C ALA A 74 2.88 4.54 -5.77
N VAL A 75 2.61 3.45 -6.51
CA VAL A 75 1.75 2.36 -6.02
C VAL A 75 2.34 1.70 -4.78
N GLY A 76 3.65 1.42 -4.78
CA GLY A 76 4.34 0.84 -3.62
C GLY A 76 4.24 1.73 -2.37
N ILE A 77 4.48 3.04 -2.54
CA ILE A 77 4.33 4.02 -1.44
C ILE A 77 2.90 4.02 -0.92
N ALA A 78 1.90 4.00 -1.80
CA ALA A 78 0.48 3.99 -1.41
C ALA A 78 0.14 2.77 -0.55
N TYR A 79 0.59 1.56 -0.93
CA TYR A 79 0.33 0.35 -0.15
C TYR A 79 1.03 0.36 1.21
N VAL A 80 2.30 0.77 1.26
CA VAL A 80 3.06 0.79 2.52
C VAL A 80 2.51 1.85 3.47
N ALA A 81 2.29 3.08 2.98
CA ALA A 81 1.75 4.16 3.81
C ALA A 81 0.32 3.87 4.25
N GLY A 82 -0.54 3.36 3.36
CA GLY A 82 -1.91 2.98 3.70
C GLY A 82 -1.94 1.89 4.77
N PHE A 83 -1.16 0.83 4.62
CA PHE A 83 -1.09 -0.24 5.61
C PHE A 83 -0.56 0.25 6.97
N ALA A 84 0.51 1.04 6.98
CA ALA A 84 1.06 1.58 8.23
C ALA A 84 0.05 2.52 8.93
N ALA A 85 -0.76 3.26 8.17
CA ALA A 85 -1.84 4.07 8.72
C ALA A 85 -2.95 3.20 9.34
N GLU A 86 -3.40 2.13 8.66
CA GLU A 86 -4.38 1.18 9.22
C GLU A 86 -3.88 0.54 10.53
N VAL A 87 -2.63 0.06 10.55
CA VAL A 87 -2.02 -0.49 11.77
C VAL A 87 -1.98 0.52 12.91
N SER A 88 -1.71 1.79 12.59
CA SER A 88 -1.73 2.86 13.61
C SER A 88 -3.15 3.12 14.11
N ARG A 89 -4.18 3.03 13.26
CA ARG A 89 -5.59 3.13 13.71
C ARG A 89 -6.01 1.96 14.57
N ASP A 90 -5.58 0.75 14.23
CA ASP A 90 -5.79 -0.45 15.05
C ASP A 90 -5.17 -0.31 16.45
N ALA A 91 -4.05 0.41 16.56
CA ALA A 91 -3.42 0.77 17.83
C ALA A 91 -4.15 1.86 18.62
N GLY A 92 -5.18 2.49 18.05
CA GLY A 92 -5.87 3.65 18.62
C GLY A 92 -5.23 5.00 18.29
N GLU A 93 -4.18 5.01 17.47
CA GLU A 93 -3.36 6.19 17.16
C GLU A 93 -3.81 6.90 15.86
N GLN A 94 -5.03 7.46 15.86
CA GLN A 94 -5.62 8.15 14.69
C GLN A 94 -4.77 9.33 14.20
N ALA A 95 -4.16 10.08 15.13
CA ALA A 95 -3.33 11.23 14.79
C ALA A 95 -2.04 10.81 14.06
N ILE A 96 -1.42 9.70 14.47
CA ILE A 96 -0.25 9.13 13.80
C ILE A 96 -0.65 8.57 12.43
N ALA A 97 -1.76 7.84 12.34
CA ALA A 97 -2.28 7.35 11.06
C ALA A 97 -2.44 8.47 10.03
N SER A 98 -3.01 9.61 10.45
CA SER A 98 -3.22 10.79 9.59
C SER A 98 -1.89 11.40 9.11
N LYS A 99 -0.86 11.42 9.96
CA LYS A 99 0.48 11.88 9.61
C LYS A 99 1.17 10.93 8.62
N ILE A 100 0.99 9.62 8.78
CA ILE A 100 1.50 8.61 7.84
C ILE A 100 0.87 8.79 6.46
N GLU A 101 -0.45 8.94 6.39
CA GLU A 101 -1.15 9.17 5.12
C GLU A 101 -0.69 10.46 4.44
N PHE A 102 -0.52 11.54 5.20
CA PHE A 102 0.01 12.80 4.68
C PHE A 102 1.41 12.62 4.09
N ALA A 103 2.32 11.97 4.83
CA ALA A 103 3.67 11.69 4.35
C ALA A 103 3.66 10.83 3.07
N GLY A 104 2.81 9.80 3.01
CA GLY A 104 2.61 8.98 1.82
C GLY A 104 2.14 9.78 0.61
N LYS A 105 1.16 10.66 0.78
CA LYS A 105 0.64 11.55 -0.29
C LYS A 105 1.74 12.48 -0.82
N VAL A 106 2.52 13.09 0.07
CA VAL A 106 3.65 13.94 -0.33
C VAL A 106 4.71 13.15 -1.08
N ALA A 107 5.08 11.96 -0.60
CA ALA A 107 6.06 11.11 -1.28
C ALA A 107 5.59 10.67 -2.67
N ILE A 108 4.31 10.35 -2.85
CA ILE A 108 3.72 10.06 -4.17
C ILE A 108 3.84 11.27 -5.10
N MET A 109 3.52 12.48 -4.62
CA MET A 109 3.64 13.71 -5.41
C MET A 109 5.08 13.95 -5.88
N VAL A 110 6.08 13.73 -5.02
CA VAL A 110 7.49 13.85 -5.38
C VAL A 110 7.89 12.86 -6.48
N VAL A 111 7.41 11.61 -6.41
CA VAL A 111 7.68 10.58 -7.43
C VAL A 111 6.96 10.86 -8.74
N ALA A 112 5.81 11.53 -8.70
CA ALA A 112 5.01 11.89 -9.87
C ALA A 112 5.56 13.13 -10.60
N LEU A 113 6.34 13.99 -9.92
CA LEU A 113 6.86 15.23 -10.48
C LEU A 113 7.63 15.05 -11.81
N PRO A 114 8.57 14.09 -11.95
CA PRO A 114 9.31 13.89 -13.21
C PRO A 114 8.39 13.55 -14.38
N VAL A 115 7.32 12.80 -14.13
CA VAL A 115 6.34 12.43 -15.16
C VAL A 115 5.55 13.66 -15.59
N MET A 116 5.10 14.49 -14.64
CA MET A 116 4.41 15.74 -14.94
C MET A 116 5.28 16.69 -15.77
N VAL A 117 6.56 16.86 -15.40
CA VAL A 117 7.52 17.68 -16.16
C VAL A 117 7.68 17.17 -17.59
N ALA A 118 7.87 15.86 -17.77
CA ALA A 118 8.02 15.28 -19.11
C ALA A 118 6.77 15.48 -19.99
N ILE A 119 5.57 15.43 -19.40
CA ILE A 119 4.33 15.71 -20.13
C ILE A 119 4.27 17.19 -20.54
N LEU A 120 4.59 18.11 -19.63
CA LEU A 120 4.60 19.54 -19.93
C LEU A 120 5.60 19.88 -21.04
N GLU A 121 6.82 19.34 -20.97
CA GLU A 121 7.82 19.50 -22.04
C GLU A 121 7.33 18.98 -23.39
N THR A 122 6.62 17.85 -23.39
CA THR A 122 6.04 17.29 -24.61
C THR A 122 4.98 18.21 -25.19
N VAL A 123 4.08 18.76 -24.37
CA VAL A 123 3.05 19.71 -24.81
C VAL A 123 3.67 21.00 -25.35
N MET A 124 4.70 21.54 -24.68
CA MET A 124 5.38 22.76 -25.13
C MET A 124 6.01 22.57 -26.51
N ARG A 125 6.63 21.42 -26.78
CA ARG A 125 7.19 21.08 -28.11
C ARG A 125 6.17 21.03 -29.26
N PHE A 126 4.88 20.85 -28.97
CA PHE A 126 3.82 20.89 -29.98
C PHE A 126 3.21 22.27 -30.16
N LEU A 127 3.47 23.21 -29.23
CA LEU A 127 3.02 24.60 -29.31
C LEU A 127 4.01 25.49 -30.08
N ASP A 128 5.30 25.14 -30.05
CA ASP A 128 6.37 25.74 -30.88
C ASP A 128 6.42 25.12 -32.29
#